data_AF-A0A950RG13-F1
#
_entry.id   AF-A0A950RG13-F1
#
_cell.length_a   1.000
_cell.length_b   1.000
_cell.length_c   1.000
_cell.angle_alpha   90.00
_cell.angle_beta   90.00
_cell.angle_gamma   90.00
#
_symmetry.space_group_name_H-M   'P 1'
#
loop_
_entity.id
_entity.type
_entity.pdbx_description
1 polymer ?
#
loop_
_entity_poly.entity_id
_entity_poly.type
_entity_poly.pdbx_seq_one_letter_code
_entity_poly.pdbx_strand_id
1 'polypeptide(L)'
;MYTQGLNAADDASSQEPSEMLARFQARIDAEEKIEPNDWMPAAYRRTLVRQIAQHAHSEIVGMGPEGNWLTRAPSLRRKAALLAKVQDECGHGVYLYAAAETLGVAREEMVEQMLTGRAKYSSIFNYPTLTWADIGAIGWLVDGAAIMNQSPLCRCSYGPYARAMVRVCKEESVHQRQGYEIM
;
A
#
# COMPACT_ATOMS: atom_id res chain seq x y z
N MET A 1 3.56 6.34 6.80
CA MET A 1 4.75 5.57 7.22
C MET A 1 4.33 4.35 8.03
N TYR A 2 4.43 3.16 7.44
CA TYR A 2 3.87 1.90 7.95
C TYR A 2 4.72 1.21 9.05
N THR A 3 5.43 1.98 9.88
CA THR A 3 6.44 1.43 10.81
C THR A 3 5.90 1.07 12.20
N GLN A 4 4.64 1.38 12.53
CA GLN A 4 4.09 1.18 13.88
C GLN A 4 3.62 -0.26 14.21
N GLY A 5 4.26 -1.28 13.64
CA GLY A 5 3.85 -2.68 13.81
C GLY A 5 4.97 -3.69 14.06
N LEU A 6 6.22 -3.24 14.23
CA LEU A 6 7.38 -4.14 14.36
C LEU A 6 7.52 -4.79 15.75
N ASN A 7 6.67 -4.46 16.73
CA ASN A 7 6.81 -4.88 18.13
C ASN A 7 5.80 -5.95 18.58
N ALA A 8 5.24 -6.74 17.68
CA ALA A 8 4.52 -7.95 18.12
C ALA A 8 5.57 -9.00 18.51
N ALA A 9 5.53 -9.46 19.76
CA ALA A 9 6.40 -10.53 20.24
C ALA A 9 6.23 -11.76 19.33
N ASP A 10 7.34 -12.24 18.77
CA ASP A 10 7.36 -13.47 17.99
C ASP A 10 6.87 -14.62 18.87
N ASP A 11 5.79 -15.27 18.43
CA ASP A 11 5.45 -16.58 18.95
C ASP A 11 6.51 -17.55 18.42
N ALA A 12 7.40 -17.94 19.33
CA ALA A 12 8.51 -18.83 19.07
C ALA A 12 7.98 -20.24 18.75
N SER A 13 7.67 -20.56 17.49
CA SER A 13 7.40 -21.95 17.09
C SER A 13 7.44 -22.21 15.58
N SER A 14 8.65 -22.29 15.03
CA SER A 14 8.99 -23.28 13.99
C SER A 14 10.50 -23.24 13.79
N GLN A 15 11.20 -24.33 14.12
CA GLN A 15 12.57 -24.51 13.65
C GLN A 15 12.51 -24.71 12.13
N GLU A 16 12.55 -23.61 11.38
CA GLU A 16 12.63 -23.68 9.93
C GLU A 16 13.97 -24.33 9.52
N PRO A 17 14.00 -25.19 8.48
CA PRO A 17 15.21 -25.89 8.11
C PRO A 17 16.34 -24.92 7.77
N SER A 18 17.48 -25.03 8.46
CA SER A 18 18.66 -24.16 8.29
C SER A 18 19.10 -24.03 6.83
N GLU A 19 19.07 -25.15 6.08
CA GLU A 19 19.42 -25.15 4.66
C GLU A 19 18.46 -24.31 3.80
N MET A 20 17.16 -24.37 4.08
CA MET A 20 16.15 -23.59 3.35
C MET A 20 16.29 -22.09 3.64
N LEU A 21 16.58 -21.74 4.90
CA LEU A 21 16.90 -20.37 5.32
C LEU A 21 18.15 -19.84 4.60
N ALA A 22 19.22 -20.63 4.55
CA ALA A 22 20.45 -20.25 3.85
C ALA A 22 20.21 -20.06 2.34
N ARG A 23 19.43 -20.94 1.70
CA ARG A 23 19.06 -20.80 0.28
C ARG A 23 18.22 -19.56 0.04
N PHE A 24 17.25 -19.27 0.92
CA PHE A 24 16.46 -18.04 0.83
C PHE A 24 17.34 -16.81 0.97
N GLN A 25 18.24 -16.77 1.97
CA GLN A 25 19.15 -15.64 2.17
C GLN A 25 20.06 -15.44 0.95
N ALA A 26 20.61 -16.51 0.38
CA ALA A 26 21.43 -16.43 -0.83
C ALA A 26 20.68 -15.81 -2.02
N ARG A 27 19.39 -16.12 -2.19
CA ARG A 27 18.54 -15.49 -3.21
C ARG A 27 18.33 -14.00 -2.95
N ILE A 28 18.10 -13.62 -1.68
CA ILE A 28 17.97 -12.22 -1.28
C ILE A 28 19.26 -11.45 -1.58
N ASP A 29 20.41 -12.00 -1.21
CA ASP A 29 21.73 -11.38 -1.41
C ASP A 29 22.08 -11.26 -2.90
N ALA A 30 21.58 -12.17 -3.74
CA ALA A 30 21.69 -12.12 -5.20
C ALA A 30 20.66 -11.22 -5.89
N GLU A 31 19.83 -10.49 -5.11
CA GLU A 31 18.71 -9.67 -5.59
C GLU A 31 17.65 -10.42 -6.42
N GLU A 32 17.59 -11.74 -6.29
CA GLU A 32 16.59 -12.56 -6.96
C GLU A 32 15.20 -12.35 -6.33
N LYS A 33 14.18 -12.19 -7.17
CA LYS A 33 12.81 -12.04 -6.68
C LYS A 33 12.30 -13.35 -6.11
N ILE A 34 11.63 -13.25 -4.97
CA ILE A 34 10.83 -14.33 -4.38
C ILE A 34 9.44 -14.29 -5.02
N GLU A 35 8.99 -15.42 -5.54
CA GLU A 35 7.71 -15.60 -6.24
C GLU A 35 6.74 -16.46 -5.40
N PRO A 36 5.43 -16.49 -5.72
CA PRO A 36 4.42 -17.14 -4.89
C PRO A 36 4.67 -18.62 -4.58
N ASN A 37 5.21 -19.36 -5.56
CA ASN A 37 5.49 -20.78 -5.46
C ASN A 37 6.84 -21.09 -4.79
N ASP A 38 7.63 -20.07 -4.49
CA ASP A 38 8.90 -20.25 -3.79
C ASP A 38 8.66 -20.53 -2.31
N TRP A 39 9.55 -21.35 -1.74
CA TRP A 39 9.66 -21.41 -0.29
C TRP A 39 10.18 -20.07 0.24
N MET A 40 9.58 -19.60 1.33
CA MET A 40 9.98 -18.40 2.04
C MET A 40 9.72 -18.57 3.54
N PRO A 41 10.50 -17.92 4.42
CA PRO A 41 10.29 -18.01 5.85
C PRO A 41 8.88 -17.60 6.27
N ALA A 42 8.32 -18.29 7.26
CA ALA A 42 6.97 -17.99 7.75
C ALA A 42 6.86 -16.55 8.27
N ALA A 43 7.89 -16.05 8.95
CA ALA A 43 7.94 -14.66 9.44
C ALA A 43 7.99 -13.64 8.28
N TYR A 44 8.71 -13.96 7.20
CA TYR A 44 8.75 -13.15 5.98
C TYR A 44 7.35 -13.07 5.34
N ARG A 45 6.69 -14.22 5.16
CA ARG A 45 5.32 -14.29 4.63
C ARG A 45 4.33 -13.48 5.47
N ARG A 46 4.32 -13.70 6.79
CA ARG A 46 3.43 -12.97 7.73
C ARG A 46 3.66 -11.46 7.67
N THR A 47 4.92 -11.03 7.63
CA THR A 47 5.26 -9.61 7.57
C THR A 47 4.81 -8.98 6.25
N LEU A 48 4.99 -9.67 5.13
CA LEU A 48 4.51 -9.20 3.84
C LEU A 48 2.98 -9.16 3.75
N VAL A 49 2.28 -10.20 4.24
CA VAL A 49 0.81 -10.18 4.32
C VAL A 49 0.37 -8.95 5.11
N ARG A 50 0.94 -8.73 6.30
CA ARG A 50 0.62 -7.56 7.12
C ARG A 50 0.90 -6.25 6.36
N GLN A 51 2.06 -6.11 5.74
CA GLN A 51 2.44 -4.86 5.09
C GLN A 51 1.62 -4.57 3.84
N ILE A 52 1.45 -5.55 2.95
CA ILE A 52 0.74 -5.38 1.68
C ILE A 52 -0.75 -5.21 1.92
N ALA A 53 -1.34 -5.96 2.86
CA ALA A 53 -2.74 -5.78 3.26
C ALA A 53 -2.98 -4.36 3.80
N GLN A 54 -2.15 -3.90 4.74
CA GLN A 54 -2.28 -2.56 5.31
C GLN A 54 -2.01 -1.45 4.28
N HIS A 55 -1.20 -1.72 3.25
CA HIS A 55 -1.07 -0.84 2.10
C HIS A 55 -2.37 -0.80 1.30
N ALA A 56 -2.95 -1.94 0.95
CA ALA A 56 -4.24 -2.02 0.25
C ALA A 56 -5.36 -1.34 1.03
N HIS A 57 -5.42 -1.51 2.35
CA HIS A 57 -6.36 -0.83 3.23
C HIS A 57 -6.22 0.69 3.14
N SER A 58 -4.98 1.17 3.01
CA SER A 58 -4.69 2.60 2.94
C SER A 58 -5.21 3.21 1.65
N GLU A 59 -5.12 2.51 0.52
CA GLU A 59 -5.75 2.95 -0.73
C GLU A 59 -7.27 3.08 -0.57
N ILE A 60 -7.92 2.06 0.00
CA ILE A 60 -9.39 2.06 0.15
C ILE A 60 -9.86 3.15 1.12
N VAL A 61 -9.17 3.34 2.24
CA VAL A 61 -9.56 4.35 3.24
C VAL A 61 -9.20 5.77 2.77
N GLY A 62 -8.14 5.92 1.98
CA GLY A 62 -7.70 7.20 1.40
C GLY A 62 -8.73 7.85 0.48
N MET A 63 -9.54 7.03 -0.20
CA MET A 63 -10.66 7.50 -1.01
C MET A 63 -11.71 8.29 -0.21
N GLY A 64 -11.82 8.09 1.11
CA GLY A 64 -12.82 8.74 1.96
C GLY A 64 -12.63 10.26 2.08
N PRO A 65 -11.50 10.73 2.65
CA PRO A 65 -11.20 12.16 2.77
C PRO A 65 -11.27 12.93 1.46
N GLU A 66 -10.82 12.34 0.35
CA GLU A 66 -10.87 12.97 -0.98
C GLU A 66 -12.26 12.88 -1.62
N GLY A 67 -12.92 11.74 -1.49
CA GLY A 67 -14.30 11.49 -1.91
C GLY A 67 -15.28 12.52 -1.35
N ASN A 68 -15.04 12.98 -0.13
CA ASN A 68 -15.79 14.06 0.53
C ASN A 68 -15.91 15.34 -0.33
N TRP A 69 -14.93 15.62 -1.18
CA TRP A 69 -14.88 16.83 -2.02
C TRP A 69 -15.31 16.63 -3.46
N LEU A 70 -15.62 15.39 -3.89
CA LEU A 70 -16.03 15.09 -5.26
C LEU A 70 -17.21 15.96 -5.72
N THR A 71 -18.24 16.14 -4.88
CA THR A 71 -19.43 16.93 -5.26
C THR A 71 -19.19 18.44 -5.20
N ARG A 72 -18.16 18.90 -4.49
CA ARG A 72 -17.91 20.31 -4.13
C ARG A 72 -16.65 20.92 -4.73
N ALA A 73 -15.94 20.18 -5.59
CA ALA A 73 -14.77 20.70 -6.30
C ALA A 73 -15.10 22.00 -7.06
N PRO A 74 -14.22 23.03 -7.02
CA PRO A 74 -14.53 24.40 -7.44
C PRO A 74 -14.60 24.59 -8.97
N SER A 75 -14.21 23.59 -9.75
CA SER A 75 -14.35 23.60 -11.21
C SER A 75 -14.50 22.18 -11.75
N LEU A 76 -15.08 22.05 -12.95
CA LEU A 76 -15.24 20.77 -13.63
C LEU A 76 -13.89 20.10 -13.93
N ARG A 77 -12.86 20.88 -14.28
CA ARG A 77 -11.49 20.37 -14.49
C ARG A 77 -10.96 19.69 -13.23
N ARG A 78 -11.07 20.35 -12.07
CA ARG A 78 -10.60 19.78 -10.79
C ARG A 78 -11.46 18.61 -10.33
N LYS A 79 -12.78 18.67 -10.56
CA LYS A 79 -13.70 17.55 -10.31
C LYS A 79 -13.32 16.31 -11.12
N ALA A 80 -13.04 16.46 -12.41
CA ALA A 80 -12.64 15.36 -13.28
C ALA A 80 -11.29 14.75 -12.85
N ALA A 81 -10.30 15.58 -12.50
CA ALA A 81 -9.01 15.11 -11.99
C ALA A 81 -9.14 14.35 -10.67
N LEU A 82 -9.94 14.86 -9.72
CA LEU A 82 -10.18 14.20 -8.44
C LEU A 82 -10.94 12.87 -8.61
N LEU A 83 -11.92 12.81 -9.52
CA LEU A 83 -12.61 11.56 -9.87
C LEU A 83 -11.63 10.52 -10.40
N ALA A 84 -10.74 10.90 -11.31
CA ALA A 84 -9.72 10.00 -11.85
C ALA A 84 -8.78 9.49 -10.75
N LYS A 85 -8.31 10.37 -9.86
CA LYS A 85 -7.48 9.99 -8.71
C LYS A 85 -8.17 8.95 -7.82
N VAL A 86 -9.37 9.24 -7.34
CA VAL A 86 -10.13 8.32 -6.46
C VAL A 86 -10.45 6.99 -7.16
N GLN A 87 -10.65 7.01 -8.48
CA GLN A 87 -10.81 5.78 -9.26
C GLN A 87 -9.52 4.96 -9.29
N ASP A 88 -8.37 5.61 -9.52
CA ASP A 88 -7.07 4.95 -9.58
C ASP A 88 -6.68 4.38 -8.21
N GLU A 89 -6.95 5.07 -7.09
CA GLU A 89 -6.76 4.54 -5.73
C GLU A 89 -7.54 3.23 -5.51
N CYS A 90 -8.79 3.14 -5.98
CA CYS A 90 -9.55 1.90 -5.93
C CYS A 90 -8.84 0.77 -6.71
N GLY A 91 -8.33 1.09 -7.91
CA GLY A 91 -7.53 0.18 -8.72
C GLY A 91 -6.24 -0.27 -8.04
N HIS A 92 -5.53 0.64 -7.37
CA HIS A 92 -4.31 0.37 -6.61
C HIS A 92 -4.58 -0.58 -5.45
N GLY A 93 -5.68 -0.34 -4.71
CA GLY A 93 -6.15 -1.24 -3.66
C GLY A 93 -6.40 -2.66 -4.20
N VAL A 94 -7.00 -2.79 -5.39
CA VAL A 94 -7.22 -4.09 -6.04
C VAL A 94 -5.89 -4.76 -6.41
N TYR A 95 -4.92 -4.04 -6.99
CA TYR A 95 -3.59 -4.60 -7.30
C TYR A 95 -2.88 -5.11 -6.04
N LEU A 96 -2.98 -4.37 -4.94
CA LEU A 96 -2.33 -4.71 -3.67
C LEU A 96 -3.01 -5.89 -2.98
N TYR A 97 -4.34 -5.96 -2.95
CA TYR A 97 -5.03 -7.14 -2.47
C TYR A 97 -4.66 -8.38 -3.27
N ALA A 98 -4.66 -8.29 -4.61
CA ALA A 98 -4.24 -9.41 -5.46
C ALA A 98 -2.79 -9.85 -5.19
N ALA A 99 -1.87 -8.90 -4.94
CA ALA A 99 -0.50 -9.23 -4.56
C ALA A 99 -0.44 -9.94 -3.20
N ALA A 100 -1.22 -9.51 -2.21
CA ALA A 100 -1.29 -10.16 -0.91
C ALA A 100 -1.92 -11.56 -0.98
N GLU A 101 -2.93 -11.78 -1.82
CA GLU A 101 -3.56 -13.09 -2.01
C GLU A 101 -2.57 -14.16 -2.51
N THR A 102 -1.54 -13.77 -3.25
CA THR A 102 -0.46 -14.69 -3.66
C THR A 102 0.37 -15.24 -2.49
N LEU A 103 0.21 -14.69 -1.28
CA LEU A 103 0.82 -15.20 -0.05
C LEU A 103 -0.08 -16.17 0.72
N GLY A 104 -1.31 -16.42 0.26
CA GLY A 104 -2.23 -17.43 0.79
C GLY A 104 -3.29 -16.90 1.77
N VAL A 105 -3.50 -15.58 1.85
CA VAL A 105 -4.58 -14.95 2.63
C VAL A 105 -5.72 -14.53 1.70
N ALA A 106 -6.97 -14.65 2.12
CA ALA A 106 -8.12 -14.19 1.32
C ALA A 106 -8.34 -12.68 1.48
N ARG A 107 -8.75 -11.99 0.40
CA ARG A 107 -9.12 -10.56 0.47
C ARG A 107 -10.20 -10.28 1.50
N GLU A 108 -11.22 -11.11 1.58
CA GLU A 108 -12.33 -10.96 2.53
C GLU A 108 -11.82 -10.97 3.97
N GLU A 109 -10.85 -11.84 4.28
CA GLU A 109 -10.22 -11.89 5.59
C GLU A 109 -9.44 -10.61 5.89
N MET A 110 -8.64 -10.12 4.94
CA MET A 110 -7.89 -8.87 5.10
C MET A 110 -8.84 -7.68 5.32
N VAL A 111 -9.91 -7.59 4.55
CA VAL A 111 -10.93 -6.54 4.70
C VAL A 111 -11.62 -6.64 6.06
N GLU A 112 -12.00 -7.83 6.50
CA GLU A 112 -12.60 -8.04 7.83
C GLU A 112 -11.63 -7.64 8.95
N GLN A 113 -10.35 -7.95 8.82
CA GLN A 113 -9.33 -7.51 9.78
C GLN A 113 -9.24 -5.98 9.84
N MET A 114 -9.33 -5.27 8.71
CA MET A 114 -9.37 -3.81 8.67
C MET A 114 -10.64 -3.27 9.35
N LEU A 115 -11.82 -3.80 8.99
CA LEU A 115 -13.12 -3.35 9.50
C LEU A 115 -13.25 -3.57 11.02
N THR A 116 -12.67 -4.66 11.53
CA THR A 116 -12.64 -4.98 12.96
C THR A 116 -11.50 -4.30 13.72
N GLY A 117 -10.67 -3.49 13.05
CA GLY A 117 -9.53 -2.78 13.66
C GLY A 117 -8.34 -3.67 14.03
N ARG A 118 -8.31 -4.93 13.58
CA ARG A 118 -7.18 -5.86 13.78
C ARG A 118 -6.02 -5.56 12.82
N ALA A 119 -6.31 -5.01 11.64
CA ALA A 119 -5.33 -4.49 10.70
C ALA A 119 -5.43 -2.96 10.60
N LYS A 120 -4.28 -2.31 10.39
CA LYS A 120 -4.18 -0.84 10.30
C LYS A 120 -4.30 -0.36 8.86
N TYR A 121 -4.46 0.94 8.70
CA TYR A 121 -4.23 1.69 7.47
C TYR A 121 -3.37 2.92 7.80
N SER A 122 -2.95 3.67 6.78
CA SER A 122 -2.12 4.86 6.96
C SER A 122 -2.82 5.88 7.85
N SER A 123 -2.13 6.33 8.90
CA SER A 123 -2.72 7.20 9.93
C SER A 123 -3.22 8.54 9.38
N ILE A 124 -2.68 8.99 8.24
CA ILE A 124 -3.02 10.27 7.62
C ILE A 124 -4.51 10.37 7.23
N PHE A 125 -5.17 9.24 6.97
CA PHE A 125 -6.57 9.22 6.56
C PHE A 125 -7.56 9.36 7.73
N ASN A 126 -7.06 9.55 8.96
CA ASN A 126 -7.88 9.93 10.11
C ASN A 126 -8.10 11.44 10.25
N TYR A 127 -7.49 12.26 9.38
CA TYR A 127 -7.59 13.71 9.43
C TYR A 127 -8.71 14.20 8.48
N PRO A 128 -9.54 15.17 8.90
CA PRO A 128 -10.66 15.65 8.07
C PRO A 128 -10.20 16.62 6.97
N THR A 129 -10.92 16.64 5.85
CA THR A 129 -10.75 17.62 4.76
C THR A 129 -11.77 18.76 4.90
N LEU A 130 -11.36 19.87 5.52
CA LEU A 130 -12.27 20.95 5.94
C LEU A 130 -12.48 22.02 4.86
N THR A 131 -11.54 22.15 3.93
CA THR A 131 -11.48 23.14 2.85
C THR A 131 -10.97 22.50 1.56
N TRP A 132 -11.20 23.16 0.42
CA TRP A 132 -10.68 22.68 -0.87
C TRP A 132 -9.14 22.64 -0.89
N ALA A 133 -8.48 23.50 -0.12
CA ALA A 133 -7.02 23.53 -0.02
C ALA A 133 -6.46 22.20 0.54
N ASP A 134 -7.24 21.49 1.36
CA ASP A 134 -6.84 20.20 1.91
C ASP A 134 -6.68 19.13 0.82
N ILE A 135 -7.47 19.20 -0.27
CA ILE A 135 -7.31 18.29 -1.42
C ILE A 135 -5.99 18.56 -2.16
N GLY A 136 -5.61 19.83 -2.31
CA GLY A 136 -4.31 20.21 -2.84
C GLY A 136 -3.17 19.71 -1.94
N ALA A 137 -3.30 19.88 -0.62
CA ALA A 137 -2.31 19.42 0.35
C ALA A 137 -2.18 17.89 0.41
N ILE A 138 -3.29 17.14 0.32
CA ILE A 138 -3.26 15.67 0.22
C ILE A 138 -2.53 15.26 -1.05
N GLY A 139 -3.00 15.73 -2.21
CA GLY A 139 -2.38 15.38 -3.48
C GLY A 139 -0.91 15.77 -3.54
N TRP A 140 -0.50 16.90 -2.97
CA TRP A 140 0.91 17.30 -3.03
C TRP A 140 1.80 16.63 -1.96
N LEU A 141 1.45 16.80 -0.68
CA LEU A 141 2.29 16.44 0.45
C LEU A 141 2.08 14.98 0.87
N VAL A 142 0.83 14.52 0.92
CA VAL A 142 0.51 13.16 1.35
C VAL A 142 0.93 12.18 0.26
N ASP A 143 0.52 12.38 -0.99
CA ASP A 143 0.97 11.52 -2.11
C ASP A 143 2.48 11.68 -2.33
N GLY A 144 3.05 12.87 -2.14
CA GLY A 144 4.51 13.07 -2.20
C GLY A 144 5.26 12.20 -1.18
N ALA A 145 4.78 12.14 0.06
CA ALA A 145 5.32 11.26 1.08
C ALA A 145 5.07 9.77 0.75
N ALA A 146 3.93 9.45 0.14
CA ALA A 146 3.62 8.10 -0.32
C ALA A 146 4.60 7.65 -1.42
N ILE A 147 4.81 8.45 -2.47
CA ILE A 147 5.76 8.17 -3.56
C ILE A 147 7.19 7.98 -3.03
N MET A 148 7.63 8.80 -2.07
CA MET A 148 8.95 8.61 -1.44
C MET A 148 9.07 7.26 -0.74
N ASN A 149 7.99 6.77 -0.11
CA ASN A 149 7.96 5.46 0.53
C ASN A 149 7.79 4.30 -0.49
N GLN A 150 7.05 4.52 -1.57
CA GLN A 150 6.69 3.48 -2.54
C GLN A 150 7.75 3.26 -3.62
N SER A 151 8.49 4.30 -4.01
CA SER A 151 9.52 4.20 -5.05
C SER A 151 10.59 3.13 -4.73
N PRO A 152 11.12 3.04 -3.48
CA PRO A 152 12.02 1.95 -3.12
C PRO A 152 11.35 0.56 -3.16
N LEU A 153 10.04 0.47 -2.89
CA LEU A 153 9.29 -0.80 -2.88
C LEU A 153 9.10 -1.38 -4.28
N CYS A 154 9.28 -0.59 -5.35
CA CYS A 154 9.39 -1.11 -6.73
C CYS A 154 10.53 -2.13 -6.91
N ARG A 155 11.49 -2.15 -5.97
CA ARG A 155 12.61 -3.10 -5.96
C ARG A 155 12.59 -4.06 -4.77
N CYS A 156 11.48 -4.14 -4.01
CA CYS A 156 11.39 -5.07 -2.88
C CYS A 156 11.58 -6.53 -3.32
N SER A 157 11.91 -7.41 -2.38
CA SER A 157 12.31 -8.80 -2.69
C SER A 157 11.15 -9.67 -3.16
N TYR A 158 9.89 -9.34 -2.81
CA TYR A 158 8.73 -10.11 -3.25
C TYR A 158 8.23 -9.63 -4.61
N GLY A 159 8.33 -10.49 -5.62
CA GLY A 159 8.03 -10.18 -7.02
C GLY A 159 6.63 -9.59 -7.27
N PRO A 160 5.55 -10.22 -6.78
CA PRO A 160 4.19 -9.70 -6.97
C PRO A 160 4.02 -8.27 -6.44
N TYR A 161 4.59 -7.99 -5.26
CA TYR A 161 4.49 -6.67 -4.65
C TYR A 161 5.32 -5.63 -5.40
N ALA A 162 6.56 -5.97 -5.77
CA ALA A 162 7.41 -5.09 -6.57
C ALA A 162 6.73 -4.70 -7.91
N ARG A 163 6.10 -5.66 -8.59
CA ARG A 163 5.38 -5.42 -9.84
C ARG A 163 4.14 -4.55 -9.66
N ALA A 164 3.39 -4.73 -8.57
CA ALA A 164 2.27 -3.85 -8.23
C ALA A 164 2.75 -2.41 -8.00
N MET A 165 3.82 -2.23 -7.23
CA MET A 165 4.39 -0.89 -6.93
C MET A 165 4.87 -0.17 -8.18
N VAL A 166 5.42 -0.87 -9.18
CA VAL A 166 5.80 -0.25 -10.46
C VAL A 166 4.59 0.35 -11.20
N ARG A 167 3.40 -0.25 -11.08
CA ARG A 167 2.17 0.29 -11.70
C ARG A 167 1.64 1.47 -10.88
N VAL A 168 1.48 1.27 -9.57
CA VAL A 168 1.00 2.30 -8.64
C VAL A 168 1.84 3.57 -8.73
N CYS A 169 3.17 3.47 -8.61
CA CYS A 169 4.06 4.64 -8.68
C CYS A 169 4.01 5.39 -10.01
N LYS A 170 3.74 4.70 -11.14
CA LYS A 170 3.58 5.36 -12.44
C LYS A 170 2.32 6.22 -12.47
N GLU A 171 1.22 5.70 -11.93
CA GLU A 171 -0.09 6.36 -11.91
C GLU A 171 -0.11 7.49 -10.85
N GLU A 172 0.35 7.23 -9.63
CA GLU A 172 0.38 8.22 -8.53
C GLU A 172 1.18 9.48 -8.84
N SER A 173 2.26 9.37 -9.61
CA SER A 173 3.08 10.53 -9.98
C SER A 173 2.28 11.61 -10.72
N VAL A 174 1.23 11.21 -11.45
CA VAL A 174 0.33 12.12 -12.15
C VAL A 174 -0.55 12.86 -11.13
N HIS A 175 -1.12 12.14 -10.17
CA HIS A 175 -1.99 12.72 -9.14
C HIS A 175 -1.23 13.68 -8.23
N GLN A 176 0.00 13.32 -7.87
CA GLN A 176 0.84 14.16 -7.02
C GLN A 176 1.13 15.52 -7.66
N ARG A 177 1.42 15.51 -8.97
CA ARG A 177 1.61 16.74 -9.74
C ARG A 177 0.32 17.57 -9.81
N GLN A 178 -0.84 16.94 -9.97
CA GLN A 178 -2.12 17.66 -9.97
C GLN A 178 -2.42 18.31 -8.62
N GLY A 179 -2.08 17.65 -7.51
CA GLY A 179 -2.16 18.21 -6.16
C GLY A 179 -1.30 19.45 -6.02
N TYR A 180 -0.05 19.41 -6.49
CA TYR A 180 0.84 20.57 -6.49
C TYR A 180 0.26 21.75 -7.30
N GLU A 181 -0.37 21.48 -8.45
CA GLU A 181 -0.98 22.53 -9.29
C GLU A 181 -2.25 23.15 -8.70
N ILE A 182 -2.81 22.59 -7.61
CA ILE A 182 -3.94 23.19 -6.87
C ILE A 182 -3.43 24.28 -5.90
N MET A 183 -2.19 24.16 -5.43
CA MET A 183 -1.54 25.07 -4.47
C MET A 183 -0.92 26.27 -5.17
#